data_AF-A0A536J9N4-F1
#
_entry.id   AF-A0A536J9N4-F1
#
_cell.length_a   1.000
_cell.length_b   1.000
_cell.length_c   1.000
_cell.angle_alpha   90.00
_cell.angle_beta   90.00
_cell.angle_gamma   90.00
#
_symmetry.space_group_name_H-M   'P 1'
#
loop_
_entity.id
_entity.type
_entity.pdbx_description
1 polymer ?
#
loop_
_entity_poly.entity_id
_entity_poly.type
_entity_poly.pdbx_seq_one_letter_code
_entity_poly.pdbx_strand_id
1 'polypeptide(L)'
;MRPALVLLAVAALVIIGTAEALASNAQLAELPGRARPALTGGGAALTLVGTGLSVVVYVTLGIVLARDDTAESRVLPIGIAVGVGAGLIGGAIRSYLVRDYLGDILASYGLGDLLVLTLAVFVALSVLVGVAAGASLTWLSFRAGRRAAMPRPPS
;
A
#
# COMPACT_ATOMS: atom_id res chain seq x y z
N MET A 1 -17.22 2.81 16.35
CA MET A 1 -15.75 2.97 16.44
C MET A 1 -14.98 2.28 15.31
N ARG A 2 -15.34 1.05 14.91
CA ARG A 2 -14.60 0.25 13.90
C ARG A 2 -14.52 0.79 12.46
N PRO A 3 -15.58 1.36 11.84
CA PRO A 3 -15.49 1.84 10.46
C PRO A 3 -14.60 3.08 10.33
N ALA A 4 -14.57 3.94 11.35
CA ALA A 4 -13.72 5.13 11.36
C ALA A 4 -12.22 4.76 11.38
N LEU A 5 -11.83 3.73 12.14
CA LEU A 5 -10.45 3.22 12.17
C LEU A 5 -10.02 2.65 10.82
N VAL A 6 -10.90 1.87 10.18
CA VAL A 6 -10.66 1.33 8.82
C VAL A 6 -10.48 2.46 7.82
N LEU A 7 -11.39 3.45 7.82
CA LEU A 7 -11.31 4.60 6.93
C LEU A 7 -10.04 5.43 7.16
N LEU A 8 -9.65 5.65 8.42
CA LEU A 8 -8.41 6.35 8.76
C LEU A 8 -7.17 5.59 8.28
N ALA A 9 -7.12 4.27 8.47
CA ALA A 9 -6.00 3.45 8.01
C ALA A 9 -5.90 3.48 6.47
N VAL A 10 -7.02 3.34 5.77
CA VAL A 10 -7.07 3.46 4.30
C VAL A 10 -6.61 4.86 3.88
N ALA A 11 -7.14 5.91 4.49
CA ALA A 11 -6.77 7.29 4.15
C ALA A 11 -5.27 7.55 4.37
N ALA A 12 -4.71 7.10 5.50
CA ALA A 12 -3.29 7.24 5.79
C ALA A 12 -2.42 6.53 4.75
N LEU A 13 -2.74 5.26 4.42
CA LEU A 13 -2.02 4.49 3.41
C LEU A 13 -2.09 5.13 2.02
N VAL A 14 -3.26 5.63 1.64
CA VAL A 14 -3.47 6.33 0.37
C VAL A 14 -2.66 7.62 0.32
N ILE A 15 -2.68 8.42 1.38
CA ILE A 15 -1.92 9.69 1.44
C ILE A 15 -0.41 9.41 1.31
N ILE A 16 0.11 8.43 2.06
CA ILE A 16 1.52 8.03 2.00
C ILE A 16 1.88 7.59 0.57
N GLY A 17 1.13 6.64 0.02
CA GLY A 17 1.40 6.08 -1.31
C GLY A 17 1.26 7.10 -2.45
N THR A 18 0.37 8.08 -2.29
CA THR A 18 0.18 9.18 -3.24
C THR A 18 1.33 10.18 -3.18
N ALA A 19 1.78 10.56 -1.98
CA ALA A 19 2.93 11.44 -1.80
C ALA A 19 4.22 10.83 -2.38
N GLU A 20 4.45 9.53 -2.16
CA GLU A 20 5.57 8.81 -2.80
C GLU A 20 5.47 8.82 -4.32
N ALA A 21 4.27 8.56 -4.87
CA ALA A 21 4.06 8.50 -6.31
C ALA A 21 4.28 9.87 -6.96
N LEU A 22 3.83 10.95 -6.31
CA LEU A 22 4.08 12.33 -6.74
C LEU A 22 5.57 12.66 -6.73
N ALA A 23 6.28 12.33 -5.65
CA ALA A 23 7.71 12.58 -5.55
C ALA A 23 8.51 11.76 -6.57
N SER A 24 8.12 10.50 -6.81
CA SER A 24 8.74 9.64 -7.83
C SER A 24 8.46 10.15 -9.25
N ASN A 25 7.26 10.67 -9.51
CA ASN A 25 6.91 11.24 -10.81
C ASN A 25 7.66 12.55 -11.09
N ALA A 26 7.86 13.39 -10.08
CA ALA A 26 8.69 14.58 -10.18
C ALA A 26 10.14 14.24 -10.54
N GLN A 27 10.70 13.18 -9.94
CA GLN A 27 12.05 12.69 -10.27
C GLN A 27 12.14 12.11 -11.69
N LEU A 28 11.06 11.50 -12.21
CA LEU A 28 10.99 11.02 -13.59
C LEU A 28 10.91 12.18 -14.60
N ALA A 29 10.28 13.30 -14.24
CA ALA A 29 10.19 14.49 -15.08
C ALA A 29 11.52 15.23 -15.26
N GLU A 30 12.45 15.07 -14.31
CA GLU A 30 13.78 15.71 -14.32
C GLU A 30 14.84 14.92 -15.11
N LEU A 31 14.55 13.68 -15.55
CA LEU A 31 15.51 12.85 -16.27
C LEU A 31 15.60 13.20 -17.77
N PRO A 32 16.79 13.56 -18.31
CA PRO A 32 16.96 13.86 -19.73
C PRO A 32 16.76 12.60 -20.57
N GLY A 33 15.75 12.62 -21.44
CA GLY A 33 15.40 11.51 -22.30
C GLY A 33 14.48 10.49 -21.62
N ARG A 34 13.16 10.71 -21.73
CA ARG A 34 12.05 9.84 -21.25
C ARG A 34 12.15 8.35 -21.66
N ALA A 35 13.14 7.97 -22.45
CA ALA A 35 13.35 6.63 -23.00
C ALA A 35 14.35 5.75 -22.22
N ARG A 36 15.06 6.28 -21.22
CA ARG A 36 15.90 5.44 -20.34
C ARG A 36 15.45 5.58 -18.88
N PRO A 37 14.76 4.57 -18.32
CA PRO A 37 14.49 4.55 -16.89
C PRO A 37 15.84 4.31 -16.19
N ALA A 38 16.55 5.39 -15.90
CA ALA A 38 17.61 5.34 -14.92
C ALA A 38 16.91 5.10 -13.58
N LEU A 39 17.10 3.92 -13.00
CA LEU A 39 16.75 3.65 -11.60
C LEU A 39 17.62 4.58 -10.74
N THR A 40 17.17 5.82 -10.56
CA THR A 40 17.84 6.77 -9.68
C THR A 40 17.63 6.29 -8.25
N GLY A 41 18.69 6.31 -7.44
CA GLY A 41 18.63 5.87 -6.03
C GLY A 41 17.58 6.62 -5.20
N GLY A 42 17.12 7.78 -5.65
CA GLY A 42 16.06 8.58 -5.02
C GLY A 42 14.68 7.90 -5.02
N GLY A 43 14.29 7.24 -6.10
CA GLY A 43 12.99 6.54 -6.19
C GLY A 43 12.95 5.28 -5.32
N ALA A 44 14.09 4.57 -5.22
CA ALA A 44 14.23 3.40 -4.35
C ALA A 44 14.17 3.78 -2.86
N ALA A 45 14.80 4.89 -2.47
CA ALA A 45 14.76 5.38 -1.09
C ALA A 45 13.36 5.83 -0.67
N LEU A 46 12.64 6.56 -1.54
CA LEU A 46 11.26 6.97 -1.27
C LEU A 46 10.34 5.77 -1.09
N THR A 47 10.42 4.78 -1.99
CA THR A 47 9.65 3.54 -1.91
C THR A 47 9.93 2.77 -0.61
N LEU A 48 11.18 2.76 -0.14
CA LEU A 48 11.57 2.14 1.13
C LEU A 48 10.93 2.85 2.32
N VAL A 49 10.90 4.18 2.30
CA VAL A 49 10.32 5.00 3.37
C VAL A 49 8.81 4.81 3.46
N GLY A 50 8.05 4.88 2.37
CA GLY A 50 6.61 4.67 2.47
C GLY A 50 6.20 3.20 2.55
N THR A 51 7.05 2.25 2.13
CA THR A 51 6.89 0.84 2.56
C THR A 51 7.00 0.72 4.08
N GLY A 52 8.02 1.34 4.68
CA GLY A 52 8.18 1.40 6.14
C GLY A 52 6.97 2.04 6.84
N LEU A 53 6.50 3.19 6.36
CA LEU A 53 5.31 3.84 6.89
C LEU A 53 4.05 2.98 6.73
N SER A 54 3.88 2.29 5.59
CA SER A 54 2.75 1.39 5.36
C SER A 54 2.75 0.22 6.35
N VAL A 55 3.93 -0.35 6.64
CA VAL A 55 4.08 -1.36 7.69
C VAL A 55 3.66 -0.80 9.04
N VAL A 56 4.10 0.42 9.38
CA VAL A 56 3.73 1.08 10.65
C VAL A 56 2.21 1.24 10.76
N VAL A 57 1.50 1.61 9.69
CA VAL A 57 0.03 1.74 9.71
C VAL A 57 -0.63 0.38 10.02
N TYR A 58 -0.26 -0.69 9.31
CA TYR A 58 -0.84 -2.02 9.55
C TYR A 58 -0.50 -2.60 10.93
N VAL A 59 0.71 -2.35 11.41
CA VAL A 59 1.16 -2.76 12.75
C VAL A 59 0.35 -2.02 13.82
N THR A 60 0.22 -0.70 13.68
CA THR A 60 -0.56 0.14 14.61
C THR A 60 -2.02 -0.30 14.63
N LEU A 61 -2.61 -0.60 13.46
CA LEU A 61 -3.96 -1.13 13.36
C LEU A 61 -4.11 -2.44 14.15
N GLY A 62 -3.17 -3.39 13.98
CA GLY A 62 -3.20 -4.66 14.73
C GLY A 62 -3.08 -4.46 16.25
N ILE A 63 -2.22 -3.55 16.69
CA ILE A 63 -2.05 -3.23 18.12
C ILE A 63 -3.31 -2.59 18.71
N VAL A 64 -3.93 -1.64 17.99
CA VAL A 64 -5.18 -1.00 18.44
C VAL A 64 -6.30 -2.03 18.55
N LEU A 65 -6.46 -2.91 17.56
CA LEU A 65 -7.45 -3.98 17.61
C LEU A 65 -7.23 -4.95 18.79
N ALA A 66 -5.98 -5.18 19.19
CA ALA A 66 -5.65 -6.01 20.34
C ALA A 66 -5.98 -5.33 21.67
N ARG A 67 -5.89 -4.00 21.74
CA ARG A 67 -6.28 -3.21 22.92
C ARG A 67 -7.80 -3.08 23.07
N ASP A 68 -8.53 -3.11 21.96
CA ASP A 68 -10.00 -3.03 21.93
C ASP A 68 -10.70 -4.38 22.19
N ASP A 69 -9.97 -5.40 22.65
CA ASP A 69 -10.45 -6.79 22.82
C ASP A 69 -11.23 -7.32 21.60
N THR A 70 -10.77 -6.96 20.41
CA THR A 70 -11.44 -7.37 19.18
C THR A 70 -11.39 -8.89 19.03
N ALA A 71 -12.54 -9.50 18.75
CA ALA A 71 -12.61 -10.93 18.43
C ALA A 71 -11.63 -11.29 17.31
N GLU A 72 -10.80 -12.30 17.54
CA GLU A 72 -9.74 -12.72 16.61
C GLU A 72 -10.28 -13.05 15.20
N SER A 73 -11.49 -13.62 15.14
CA SER A 73 -12.20 -13.90 13.88
C SER A 73 -12.49 -12.66 13.02
N ARG A 74 -12.48 -11.46 13.60
CA ARG A 74 -12.74 -10.19 12.89
C ARG A 74 -11.46 -9.47 12.45
N VAL A 75 -10.30 -9.83 13.01
CA VAL A 75 -9.03 -9.13 12.72
C VAL A 75 -8.59 -9.36 11.28
N LEU A 76 -8.65 -10.61 10.81
CA LEU A 76 -8.25 -10.96 9.45
C LEU A 76 -9.15 -10.28 8.40
N PRO A 77 -10.50 -10.33 8.49
CA PRO A 77 -11.38 -9.58 7.59
C PRO A 77 -11.12 -8.06 7.59
N ILE A 78 -10.80 -7.47 8.74
CA ILE A 78 -10.49 -6.03 8.84
C ILE A 78 -9.19 -5.71 8.09
N GLY A 79 -8.13 -6.51 8.31
CA GLY A 79 -6.86 -6.35 7.60
C GLY A 79 -7.03 -6.49 6.08
N ILE A 80 -7.82 -7.47 5.63
CA ILE A 80 -8.18 -7.66 4.22
C ILE A 80 -8.93 -6.43 3.69
N ALA A 81 -9.96 -5.95 4.40
CA ALA A 81 -10.77 -4.81 3.95
C ALA A 81 -9.94 -3.52 3.79
N VAL A 82 -9.04 -3.24 4.74
CA VAL A 82 -8.09 -2.12 4.65
C VAL A 82 -7.14 -2.33 3.47
N GLY A 83 -6.61 -3.54 3.30
CA GLY A 83 -5.74 -3.91 2.18
C GLY A 83 -6.38 -3.72 0.81
N VAL A 84 -7.63 -4.16 0.66
CA VAL A 84 -8.44 -3.96 -0.56
C VAL A 84 -8.67 -2.47 -0.81
N GLY A 85 -9.12 -1.73 0.20
CA GLY A 85 -9.42 -0.30 0.06
C GLY A 85 -8.19 0.51 -0.32
N ALA A 86 -7.07 0.30 0.38
CA ALA A 86 -5.82 0.97 0.10
C ALA A 86 -5.24 0.57 -1.26
N GLY A 87 -5.27 -0.73 -1.60
CA GLY A 87 -4.78 -1.25 -2.88
C GLY A 87 -5.58 -0.75 -4.08
N LEU A 88 -6.91 -0.66 -3.96
CA LEU A 88 -7.78 -0.11 -5.02
C LEU A 88 -7.55 1.39 -5.20
N ILE A 89 -7.68 2.17 -4.12
CA ILE A 89 -7.61 3.63 -4.20
C ILE A 89 -6.18 4.07 -4.55
N GLY A 90 -5.19 3.56 -3.83
CA GLY A 90 -3.78 3.88 -4.07
C GLY A 90 -3.29 3.37 -5.43
N GLY A 91 -3.69 2.16 -5.81
CA GLY A 91 -3.39 1.59 -7.14
C GLY A 91 -4.01 2.43 -8.26
N ALA A 92 -5.26 2.85 -8.12
CA ALA A 92 -5.94 3.69 -9.11
C ALA A 92 -5.25 5.06 -9.26
N ILE A 93 -4.95 5.75 -8.15
CA ILE A 93 -4.24 7.04 -8.18
C ILE A 93 -2.88 6.88 -8.86
N ARG A 94 -2.09 5.87 -8.45
CA ARG A 94 -0.76 5.63 -9.03
C ARG A 94 -0.85 5.28 -10.52
N SER A 95 -1.85 4.48 -10.91
CA SER A 95 -2.12 4.14 -12.32
C SER A 95 -2.46 5.38 -13.16
N TYR A 96 -3.23 6.32 -12.60
CA TYR A 96 -3.55 7.58 -13.25
C TYR A 96 -2.30 8.44 -13.46
N LEU A 97 -1.44 8.52 -12.44
CA LEU A 97 -0.20 9.31 -12.52
C LEU A 97 0.80 8.78 -13.57
N VAL A 98 0.87 7.47 -13.78
CA VAL A 98 1.81 6.86 -14.75
C VAL A 98 1.17 6.58 -16.12
N ARG A 99 -0.12 6.88 -16.30
CA ARG A 99 -0.88 6.54 -17.52
C ARG A 99 -0.23 7.09 -18.78
N ASP A 100 0.11 8.37 -18.77
CA ASP A 100 0.62 9.05 -19.98
C ASP A 100 2.01 8.52 -20.33
N TYR A 101 2.87 8.31 -19.31
CA TYR A 101 4.18 7.70 -19.48
C TYR A 101 4.12 6.29 -20.07
N LEU A 102 3.27 5.43 -19.53
CA LEU A 102 3.07 4.07 -20.06
C LEU A 102 2.42 4.08 -21.44
N GLY A 103 1.53 5.04 -21.70
CA GLY A 103 0.91 5.24 -23.01
C GLY A 103 1.94 5.56 -24.08
N ASP A 104 2.83 6.52 -23.81
CA ASP A 104 3.90 6.92 -24.73
C ASP A 104 4.87 5.75 -25.00
N ILE A 105 5.24 4.99 -23.97
CA ILE A 105 6.10 3.82 -24.11
C ILE A 105 5.42 2.74 -24.95
N LEU A 106 4.19 2.35 -24.60
CA LEU A 106 3.48 1.30 -25.33
C LEU A 106 3.23 1.70 -26.78
N ALA A 107 2.90 2.97 -27.04
CA ALA A 107 2.75 3.51 -28.39
C ALA A 107 4.06 3.41 -29.20
N SER A 108 5.22 3.64 -28.56
CA SER A 108 6.53 3.50 -29.23
C SER A 108 6.84 2.07 -29.70
N TYR A 109 6.21 1.07 -29.10
CA TYR A 109 6.31 -0.35 -29.48
C TYR A 109 5.10 -0.86 -30.28
N GLY A 110 4.13 0.00 -30.63
CA GLY A 110 2.90 -0.39 -31.33
C GLY A 110 1.89 -1.17 -30.47
N LEU A 111 2.00 -1.09 -29.13
CA LEU A 111 1.20 -1.83 -28.14
C LEU A 111 0.21 -0.92 -27.38
N GLY A 112 -0.14 0.25 -27.94
CA GLY A 112 -0.95 1.26 -27.24
C GLY A 112 -2.35 0.78 -26.84
N ASP A 113 -2.88 -0.20 -27.55
CA ASP A 113 -4.12 -0.93 -27.27
C ASP A 113 -4.08 -1.71 -25.95
N LEU A 114 -2.89 -2.10 -25.47
CA LEU A 114 -2.71 -2.81 -24.20
C LEU A 114 -2.64 -1.89 -22.97
N LEU A 115 -2.73 -0.56 -23.13
CA LEU A 115 -2.60 0.38 -22.02
C LEU A 115 -3.62 0.09 -20.91
N VAL A 116 -4.90 -0.07 -21.26
CA VAL A 116 -5.97 -0.33 -20.29
C VAL A 116 -5.74 -1.65 -19.54
N LEU A 117 -5.33 -2.70 -20.26
CA LEU A 117 -5.00 -4.00 -19.65
C LEU A 117 -3.82 -3.88 -18.69
N THR A 118 -2.78 -3.16 -19.08
CA THR A 118 -1.58 -2.93 -18.26
C THR A 118 -1.93 -2.22 -16.96
N LEU A 119 -2.73 -1.15 -17.04
CA LEU A 119 -3.20 -0.43 -15.86
C LEU A 119 -4.12 -1.29 -14.99
N ALA A 120 -5.00 -2.10 -15.60
CA ALA A 120 -5.88 -3.00 -14.86
C ALA A 120 -5.09 -4.06 -14.09
N VAL A 121 -4.07 -4.67 -14.71
CA VAL A 121 -3.16 -5.63 -14.05
C VAL A 121 -2.39 -4.94 -12.93
N PHE A 122 -1.91 -3.71 -13.15
CA PHE A 122 -1.21 -2.94 -12.12
C PHE A 122 -2.08 -2.70 -10.87
N VAL A 123 -3.34 -2.31 -11.07
CA VAL A 123 -4.30 -2.12 -9.96
C VAL A 123 -4.61 -3.45 -9.29
N ALA A 124 -4.85 -4.51 -10.06
CA ALA A 124 -5.13 -5.84 -9.52
C ALA A 124 -3.97 -6.35 -8.63
N LEU A 125 -2.72 -6.20 -9.07
CA LEU A 125 -1.55 -6.55 -8.27
C LEU A 125 -1.44 -5.69 -7.00
N SER A 126 -1.75 -4.39 -7.09
CA SER A 126 -1.77 -3.49 -5.93
C SER A 126 -2.79 -3.94 -4.87
N VAL A 127 -3.95 -4.42 -5.29
CA VAL A 127 -4.97 -5.02 -4.41
C VAL A 127 -4.47 -6.30 -3.78
N LEU A 128 -3.89 -7.22 -4.56
CA LEU A 128 -3.38 -8.49 -4.04
C LEU A 128 -2.28 -8.28 -2.99
N VAL A 129 -1.34 -7.38 -3.25
CA VAL A 129 -0.29 -7.02 -2.28
C VAL A 129 -0.90 -6.35 -1.05
N GLY A 130 -1.85 -5.43 -1.24
CA GLY A 130 -2.57 -4.78 -0.14
C GLY A 130 -3.29 -5.78 0.76
N VAL A 131 -4.00 -6.75 0.18
CA VAL A 131 -4.67 -7.85 0.89
C VAL A 131 -3.66 -8.69 1.68
N ALA A 132 -2.58 -9.12 1.03
CA ALA A 132 -1.58 -9.98 1.66
C ALA A 132 -0.88 -9.25 2.83
N ALA A 133 -0.47 -8.00 2.62
CA ALA A 133 0.15 -7.17 3.64
C ALA A 133 -0.82 -6.86 4.79
N GLY A 134 -2.05 -6.44 4.48
CA GLY A 134 -3.06 -6.12 5.48
C GLY A 134 -3.48 -7.33 6.31
N ALA A 135 -3.69 -8.49 5.69
CA ALA A 135 -4.02 -9.72 6.41
C ALA A 135 -2.87 -10.18 7.32
N SER A 136 -1.64 -10.23 6.79
CA SER A 136 -0.48 -10.75 7.53
C SER A 136 -0.02 -9.83 8.65
N LEU A 137 0.24 -8.55 8.34
CA LEU A 137 0.80 -7.60 9.31
C LEU A 137 -0.21 -7.28 10.42
N THR A 138 -1.47 -7.01 10.08
CA THR A 138 -2.48 -6.71 11.11
C THR A 138 -2.72 -7.90 12.03
N TRP A 139 -2.74 -9.14 11.50
CA TRP A 139 -2.89 -10.34 12.34
C TRP A 139 -1.67 -10.61 13.22
N LEU A 140 -0.45 -10.53 12.65
CA LEU A 140 0.79 -10.74 13.42
C LEU A 140 0.92 -9.72 14.55
N SER A 141 0.65 -8.45 14.28
CA SER A 141 0.71 -7.38 15.27
C SER A 141 -0.39 -7.49 16.32
N PHE A 142 -1.60 -7.91 15.93
CA PHE A 142 -2.67 -8.23 16.88
C PHE A 142 -2.26 -9.35 17.84
N ARG A 143 -1.71 -10.44 17.30
CA ARG A 143 -1.27 -11.60 18.10
C ARG A 143 -0.13 -11.25 19.04
N ALA A 144 0.82 -10.42 18.58
CA ALA A 144 1.89 -9.89 19.43
C ALA A 144 1.34 -8.99 20.55
N GLY A 145 0.41 -8.08 20.23
CA GLY A 145 -0.24 -7.19 21.19
C GLY A 145 -1.01 -7.95 22.28
N ARG A 146 -1.77 -8.99 21.92
CA ARG A 146 -2.47 -9.84 22.89
C ARG A 146 -1.52 -10.60 23.81
N ARG A 147 -0.40 -11.13 23.28
CA ARG A 147 0.61 -11.83 24.11
C ARG A 147 1.27 -10.89 25.12
N ALA A 148 1.52 -9.64 24.74
CA ALA A 148 2.10 -8.64 25.63
C ALA A 148 1.13 -8.20 26.74
N ALA A 149 -0.18 -8.28 26.50
CA ALA A 149 -1.21 -7.94 27.48
C ALA A 149 -1.53 -9.06 28.48
N MET A 150 -1.10 -10.31 28.24
CA MET A 150 -1.27 -11.42 29.19
C MET A 150 -0.24 -11.31 30.33
N PRO A 151 -0.69 -11.24 31.60
CA PRO A 151 0.23 -11.29 32.74
C PRO A 151 1.02 -12.60 32.71
N ARG A 152 2.36 -12.52 32.80
CA ARG A 152 3.17 -13.72 33.06
C ARG A 152 2.82 -14.24 34.46
N PRO A 153 2.60 -15.56 34.64
CA PRO A 153 2.38 -16.12 35.97
C PRO A 153 3.61 -15.83 36.85
N PRO A 154 3.42 -15.47 38.13
CA PRO A 154 4.53 -15.32 39.06
C PRO A 154 5.22 -16.68 39.23
N SER A 155 6.54 -16.68 39.04
CA SER A 155 7.44 -17.81 39.32
C SER A 155 7.66 -17.97 40.82
#